data_AF-A0A382MTC2-F1
#
_entry.id   AF-A0A382MTC2-F1
#
_cell.length_a   1.000
_cell.length_b   1.000
_cell.length_c   1.000
_cell.angle_alpha   90.00
_cell.angle_beta   90.00
_cell.angle_gamma   90.00
#
_symmetry.space_group_name_H-M   'P 1'
#
loop_
_entity.id
_entity.type
_entity.pdbx_description
1 polymer ?
#
loop_
_entity_poly.entity_id
_entity_poly.type
_entity_poly.pdbx_seq_one_letter_code
_entity_poly.pdbx_strand_id
1 'polypeptide(L)'
;FLEAVLDGTLAEWNSPNLIGEYALRLTVEDQVGQTSNHQIQVSFKGYVDNQRIEHVESLDGHTRLIFPPNCLTEQTIVTINPTTHGYEFAPRDLQLNPRKPATIEFTIHDMSEKIGIFRWDDRNDKSLLGSWELIGGTSNYQERTISTTVTKLGQYAVLELENSTEEYAENPITSLNSQPRLFSPNRGEETAISFQLNKPGNVTIKIYNIAGRLRRSFEGKGLISGNHVFWWDGRDNKNNLVVSNIYIITVETGNTIKTKTVVVKNN
;
A
#
# COMPACT_ATOMS: atom_id res chain seq x y z
N PHE A 1 27.04 -43.14 -6.02
CA PHE A 1 26.19 -42.59 -4.96
C PHE A 1 26.12 -41.09 -5.20
N LEU A 2 25.03 -40.62 -5.83
CA LEU A 2 24.75 -39.18 -5.91
C LEU A 2 24.09 -38.83 -4.58
N GLU A 3 24.83 -38.17 -3.69
CA GLU A 3 24.19 -37.51 -2.55
C GLU A 3 23.19 -36.51 -3.11
N ALA A 4 21.94 -36.59 -2.64
CA ALA A 4 20.92 -35.62 -2.99
C ALA A 4 21.40 -34.23 -2.57
N VAL A 5 21.25 -33.25 -3.45
CA VAL A 5 21.46 -31.84 -3.10
C VAL A 5 20.55 -31.54 -1.90
N LEU A 6 21.15 -31.24 -0.76
CA LEU A 6 20.42 -30.75 0.41
C LEU A 6 19.79 -29.42 0.02
N ASP A 7 18.45 -29.36 0.01
CA ASP A 7 17.73 -28.08 -0.03
C ASP A 7 18.22 -27.23 1.16
N GLY A 8 18.81 -26.08 0.86
CA GLY A 8 19.39 -25.21 1.88
C GLY A 8 19.97 -23.92 1.31
N THR A 9 20.05 -22.90 2.16
CA THR A 9 20.68 -21.62 1.82
C THR A 9 22.16 -21.82 1.51
N LEU A 10 22.56 -21.54 0.27
CA LEU A 10 23.96 -21.67 -0.18
C LEU A 10 24.89 -20.63 0.46
N ALA A 11 24.41 -19.40 0.61
CA ALA A 11 25.11 -18.30 1.28
C ALA A 11 24.12 -17.18 1.64
N GLU A 12 24.40 -16.48 2.73
CA GLU A 12 23.80 -15.17 3.05
C GLU A 12 24.90 -14.11 3.01
N TRP A 13 24.61 -12.96 2.40
CA TRP A 13 25.49 -11.80 2.46
C TRP A 13 24.70 -10.58 2.91
N ASN A 14 25.35 -9.73 3.70
CA ASN A 14 24.84 -8.41 4.01
C ASN A 14 25.50 -7.41 3.06
N SER A 15 24.69 -6.62 2.37
CA SER A 15 25.15 -5.64 1.38
C SER A 15 24.76 -4.22 1.78
N PRO A 16 25.22 -3.73 2.95
CA PRO A 16 24.89 -2.38 3.35
C PRO A 16 25.49 -1.41 2.33
N ASN A 17 24.63 -0.56 1.76
CA ASN A 17 24.97 0.53 0.83
C ASN A 17 25.24 0.15 -0.64
N LEU A 18 24.86 -1.05 -1.10
CA LEU A 18 24.80 -1.27 -2.56
C LEU A 18 23.60 -0.50 -3.12
N ILE A 19 23.85 0.36 -4.10
CA ILE A 19 22.85 1.03 -4.93
C ILE A 19 23.25 0.82 -6.39
N GLY A 20 22.28 0.51 -7.25
CA GLY A 20 22.49 0.29 -8.68
C GLY A 20 22.35 -1.18 -9.11
N GLU A 21 22.75 -1.47 -10.34
CA GLU A 21 22.67 -2.80 -10.96
C GLU A 21 23.92 -3.62 -10.67
N TYR A 22 23.73 -4.86 -10.22
CA TYR A 22 24.80 -5.80 -9.90
C TYR A 22 24.52 -7.15 -10.54
N ALA A 23 25.58 -7.78 -11.06
CA ALA A 23 25.54 -9.16 -11.48
C ALA A 23 25.96 -10.09 -10.34
N LEU A 24 25.07 -10.94 -9.88
CA LEU A 24 25.42 -12.06 -9.01
C LEU A 24 25.70 -13.27 -9.89
N ARG A 25 26.93 -13.77 -9.82
CA ARG A 25 27.35 -14.97 -10.54
C ARG A 25 27.60 -16.10 -9.55
N LEU A 26 26.79 -17.15 -9.65
CA LEU A 26 27.05 -18.41 -8.99
C LEU A 26 27.94 -19.27 -9.89
N THR A 27 29.02 -19.81 -9.35
CA THR A 27 29.88 -20.79 -10.03
C THR A 27 29.97 -22.02 -9.13
N VAL A 28 29.70 -23.20 -9.68
CA VAL A 28 29.76 -24.48 -8.97
C VAL A 28 30.80 -25.34 -9.67
N GLU A 29 31.66 -26.00 -8.91
CA GLU A 29 32.66 -26.95 -9.40
C GLU A 29 32.40 -28.32 -8.76
N ASP A 30 32.41 -29.39 -9.56
CA ASP A 30 32.27 -30.75 -9.06
C ASP A 30 33.61 -31.36 -8.59
N GLN A 31 33.56 -32.55 -7.98
CA GLN A 31 34.75 -33.23 -7.46
C GLN A 31 35.76 -33.67 -8.53
N VAL A 32 35.39 -33.61 -9.81
CA VAL A 32 36.28 -33.93 -10.95
C VAL A 32 36.71 -32.68 -11.71
N GLY A 33 36.43 -31.49 -11.18
CA GLY A 33 36.90 -30.19 -11.70
C GLY A 33 36.02 -29.59 -12.81
N GLN A 34 34.81 -30.11 -13.04
CA GLN A 34 33.89 -29.50 -13.99
C GLN A 34 33.14 -28.34 -13.35
N THR A 35 33.17 -27.18 -14.02
CA THR A 35 32.49 -25.98 -13.55
C THR A 35 31.21 -25.69 -14.33
N SER A 36 30.17 -25.25 -13.64
CA SER A 36 28.97 -24.62 -14.21
C SER A 36 28.80 -23.22 -13.62
N ASN A 37 28.20 -22.30 -14.37
CA ASN A 37 27.89 -20.97 -13.87
C ASN A 37 26.48 -20.53 -14.23
N HIS A 38 25.91 -19.70 -13.36
CA HIS A 38 24.65 -19.03 -13.55
C HIS A 38 24.78 -17.58 -13.09
N GLN A 39 24.16 -16.66 -13.81
CA GLN A 39 24.22 -15.23 -13.48
C GLN A 39 22.82 -14.65 -13.44
N ILE A 40 22.55 -13.90 -12.37
CA ILE A 40 21.34 -13.09 -12.23
C ILE A 40 21.74 -11.61 -12.12
N GLN A 41 20.85 -10.73 -12.55
CA GLN A 41 20.97 -9.29 -12.33
C GLN A 41 20.12 -8.91 -11.13
N VAL A 42 20.67 -8.10 -10.24
CA VAL A 42 19.99 -7.58 -9.06
C VAL A 42 20.17 -6.08 -9.00
N SER A 43 19.04 -5.39 -8.88
CA SER A 43 18.99 -3.94 -8.72
C SER A 43 18.76 -3.59 -7.26
N PHE A 44 19.65 -2.79 -6.68
CA PHE A 44 19.46 -2.22 -5.36
C PHE A 44 18.97 -0.78 -5.52
N LYS A 45 17.68 -0.56 -5.25
CA LYS A 45 17.07 0.77 -5.26
C LYS A 45 17.66 1.63 -4.14
N GLY A 46 17.79 2.93 -4.41
CA GLY A 46 18.29 3.91 -3.44
C GLY A 46 17.37 4.07 -2.21
N TYR A 47 17.80 4.91 -1.26
CA TYR A 47 17.00 5.21 -0.07
C TYR A 47 15.67 5.88 -0.43
N VAL A 48 14.62 5.52 0.29
CA VAL A 48 13.36 6.26 0.29
C VAL A 48 13.59 7.59 1.01
N ASP A 49 13.46 8.70 0.27
CA ASP A 49 13.50 10.05 0.83
C ASP A 49 12.28 10.29 1.73
N ASN A 50 12.51 10.75 2.96
CA ASN A 50 11.46 10.98 3.92
C ASN A 50 10.80 12.37 3.80
N GLN A 51 11.24 13.26 2.90
CA GLN A 51 10.72 14.63 2.75
C GLN A 51 9.77 14.81 1.56
N ARG A 52 9.69 13.84 0.64
CA ARG A 52 8.82 13.89 -0.54
C ARG A 52 7.97 12.63 -0.66
N ILE A 53 7.07 12.61 -1.66
CA ILE A 53 6.36 11.37 -2.00
C ILE A 53 7.36 10.45 -2.69
N GLU A 54 7.42 9.20 -2.25
CA GLU A 54 8.28 8.18 -2.82
C GLU A 54 7.48 6.91 -3.10
N HIS A 55 7.93 6.14 -4.08
CA HIS A 55 7.31 4.88 -4.46
C HIS A 55 8.37 3.78 -4.50
N VAL A 56 8.07 2.64 -3.90
CA VAL A 56 8.85 1.41 -4.04
C VAL A 56 7.96 0.39 -4.72
N GLU A 57 8.48 -0.30 -5.72
CA GLU A 57 7.74 -1.28 -6.52
C GLU A 57 8.51 -2.59 -6.53
N SER A 58 7.77 -3.71 -6.49
CA SER A 58 8.32 -5.06 -6.65
C SER A 58 8.93 -5.23 -8.05
N LEU A 59 9.89 -6.15 -8.17
CA LEU A 59 10.57 -6.39 -9.45
C LEU A 59 9.63 -6.91 -10.55
N ASP A 60 8.53 -7.57 -10.17
CA ASP A 60 7.50 -8.08 -11.08
C ASP A 60 6.42 -7.03 -11.44
N GLY A 61 6.45 -5.84 -10.83
CA GLY A 61 5.47 -4.77 -11.07
C GLY A 61 4.06 -5.05 -10.55
N HIS A 62 3.87 -6.12 -9.75
CA HIS A 62 2.55 -6.49 -9.25
C HIS A 62 2.16 -5.77 -7.96
N THR A 63 3.10 -5.14 -7.27
CA THR A 63 2.80 -4.36 -6.08
C THR A 63 3.74 -3.18 -5.88
N ARG A 64 3.20 -2.13 -5.25
CA ARG A 64 3.96 -0.96 -4.84
C ARG A 64 3.55 -0.45 -3.47
N LEU A 65 4.49 0.25 -2.84
CA LEU A 65 4.33 0.98 -1.60
C LEU A 65 4.60 2.46 -1.84
N ILE A 66 3.65 3.29 -1.43
CA ILE A 66 3.67 4.74 -1.63
C ILE A 66 3.85 5.41 -0.27
N PHE A 67 4.94 6.14 -0.12
CA PHE A 67 5.30 6.85 1.09
C PHE A 67 4.90 8.32 0.97
N PRO A 68 3.99 8.83 1.80
CA PRO A 68 3.80 10.27 1.89
C PRO A 68 4.98 10.95 2.61
N PRO A 69 5.18 12.27 2.42
CA PRO A 69 6.24 13.01 3.09
C PRO A 69 6.18 12.87 4.61
N ASN A 70 7.30 12.51 5.24
CA ASN A 70 7.51 12.23 6.67
C ASN A 70 6.72 11.01 7.20
N CYS A 71 6.46 10.03 6.32
CA CYS A 71 6.01 8.70 6.71
C CYS A 71 7.11 7.95 7.48
N LEU A 72 8.35 8.06 7.01
CA LEU A 72 9.57 7.53 7.63
C LEU A 72 10.22 8.60 8.52
N THR A 73 10.90 8.16 9.59
CA THR A 73 11.66 9.04 10.49
C THR A 73 13.02 9.43 9.93
N GLU A 74 13.60 8.58 9.10
CA GLU A 74 14.90 8.75 8.44
C GLU A 74 14.89 8.12 7.06
N GLN A 75 15.96 8.32 6.29
CA GLN A 75 16.13 7.65 5.01
C GLN A 75 16.28 6.14 5.22
N THR A 76 15.49 5.34 4.53
CA THR A 76 15.46 3.88 4.75
C THR A 76 15.46 3.16 3.41
N ILE A 77 16.22 2.07 3.31
CA ILE A 77 16.13 1.15 2.17
C ILE A 77 14.90 0.29 2.40
N VAL A 78 13.99 0.28 1.42
CA VAL A 78 12.78 -0.53 1.44
C VAL A 78 12.76 -1.39 0.20
N THR A 79 12.46 -2.68 0.37
CA THR A 79 12.34 -3.65 -0.72
C THR A 79 11.01 -4.36 -0.65
N ILE A 80 10.52 -4.82 -1.81
CA ILE A 80 9.29 -5.61 -1.91
C ILE A 80 9.61 -6.88 -2.68
N ASN A 81 9.55 -8.01 -1.98
CA ASN A 81 9.93 -9.31 -2.52
C ASN A 81 8.72 -10.27 -2.51
N PRO A 82 8.45 -11.01 -3.61
CA PRO A 82 7.44 -12.05 -3.60
C PRO A 82 7.74 -13.12 -2.54
N THR A 83 6.70 -13.66 -1.93
CA THR A 83 6.75 -14.82 -1.03
C THR A 83 5.80 -15.91 -1.53
N THR A 84 5.78 -17.06 -0.88
CA THR A 84 4.82 -18.14 -1.19
C THR A 84 3.37 -17.66 -1.14
N HIS A 85 3.06 -16.71 -0.25
CA HIS A 85 1.71 -16.20 -0.03
C HIS A 85 1.71 -14.67 0.02
N GLY A 86 1.99 -14.04 -1.12
CA GLY A 86 1.96 -12.58 -1.27
C GLY A 86 3.36 -11.96 -1.37
N TYR A 87 3.60 -10.90 -0.60
CA TYR A 87 4.83 -10.11 -0.66
C TYR A 87 5.33 -9.70 0.71
N GLU A 88 6.64 -9.69 0.88
CA GLU A 88 7.33 -9.10 2.03
C GLU A 88 7.81 -7.70 1.69
N PHE A 89 7.31 -6.73 2.45
CA PHE A 89 7.77 -5.35 2.45
C PHE A 89 8.78 -5.23 3.58
N ALA A 90 10.07 -5.14 3.24
CA ALA A 90 11.16 -5.11 4.20
C ALA A 90 11.69 -3.67 4.41
N PRO A 91 12.26 -3.35 5.59
CA PRO A 91 12.50 -4.22 6.74
C PRO A 91 11.22 -4.64 7.45
N ARG A 92 11.11 -5.92 7.83
CA ARG A 92 9.97 -6.44 8.58
C ARG A 92 9.80 -5.66 9.88
N ASP A 93 8.56 -5.43 10.27
CA ASP A 93 8.16 -4.73 11.49
C ASP A 93 8.54 -3.24 11.60
N LEU A 94 9.13 -2.64 10.55
CA LEU A 94 9.41 -1.21 10.53
C LEU A 94 8.13 -0.41 10.82
N GLN A 95 8.15 0.39 11.89
CA GLN A 95 7.03 1.26 12.25
C GLN A 95 7.06 2.52 11.41
N LEU A 96 5.93 2.85 10.80
CA LEU A 96 5.72 4.08 10.07
C LEU A 96 4.96 5.08 10.95
N ASN A 97 5.02 6.35 10.58
CA ASN A 97 4.27 7.39 11.26
C ASN A 97 2.75 7.13 11.17
N PRO A 98 2.04 6.86 12.28
CA PRO A 98 0.62 6.51 12.23
C PRO A 98 -0.28 7.67 11.78
N ARG A 99 0.23 8.91 11.83
CA ARG A 99 -0.48 10.10 11.32
C ARG A 99 -0.24 10.34 9.83
N LYS A 100 0.69 9.62 9.22
CA LYS A 100 1.06 9.69 7.80
C LYS A 100 1.27 8.27 7.25
N PRO A 101 0.22 7.44 7.25
CA PRO A 101 0.35 6.06 6.83
C PRO A 101 0.76 5.98 5.35
N ALA A 102 1.56 4.98 5.00
CA ALA A 102 1.87 4.65 3.61
C ALA A 102 0.68 3.94 2.96
N THR A 103 0.65 3.88 1.63
CA THR A 103 -0.36 3.14 0.87
C THR A 103 0.31 1.96 0.18
N ILE A 104 -0.16 0.74 0.46
CA ILE A 104 0.16 -0.44 -0.37
C ILE A 104 -0.88 -0.57 -1.47
N GLU A 105 -0.42 -0.98 -2.64
CA GLU A 105 -1.28 -1.29 -3.78
C GLU A 105 -0.82 -2.59 -4.43
N PHE A 106 -1.79 -3.43 -4.78
CA PHE A 106 -1.59 -4.66 -5.53
C PHE A 106 -2.37 -4.59 -6.85
N THR A 107 -1.76 -5.09 -7.91
CA THR A 107 -2.46 -5.43 -9.15
C THR A 107 -3.33 -6.67 -8.91
N ILE A 108 -4.56 -6.64 -9.40
CA ILE A 108 -5.51 -7.76 -9.29
C ILE A 108 -5.82 -8.32 -10.67
N HIS A 109 -5.78 -9.66 -10.76
CA HIS A 109 -6.01 -10.37 -12.01
C HIS A 109 -7.41 -10.99 -12.06
N ASP A 110 -7.92 -11.46 -10.92
CA ASP A 110 -9.30 -11.91 -10.77
C ASP A 110 -10.15 -10.82 -10.11
N MET A 111 -11.32 -10.59 -10.69
CA MET A 111 -12.25 -9.52 -10.38
C MET A 111 -13.62 -10.07 -9.95
N SER A 112 -13.76 -11.40 -9.93
CA SER A 112 -15.02 -12.09 -9.68
C SER A 112 -15.32 -12.28 -8.19
N GLU A 113 -14.32 -12.10 -7.33
CA GLU A 113 -14.42 -12.40 -5.91
C GLU A 113 -14.34 -11.15 -5.02
N LYS A 114 -14.96 -11.25 -3.84
CA LYS A 114 -14.87 -10.21 -2.81
C LYS A 114 -13.50 -10.37 -2.13
N ILE A 115 -12.54 -9.52 -2.49
CA ILE A 115 -11.16 -9.60 -2.00
C ILE A 115 -10.84 -8.55 -0.93
N GLY A 116 -9.84 -8.83 -0.11
CA GLY A 116 -9.27 -7.90 0.86
C GLY A 116 -7.75 -8.01 0.93
N ILE A 117 -7.11 -6.97 1.44
CA ILE A 117 -5.68 -7.00 1.76
C ILE A 117 -5.52 -7.45 3.21
N PHE A 118 -4.68 -8.47 3.40
CA PHE A 118 -4.36 -9.05 4.68
C PHE A 118 -2.91 -8.78 5.04
N ARG A 119 -2.65 -8.68 6.34
CA ARG A 119 -1.31 -8.60 6.91
C ARG A 119 -1.05 -9.85 7.72
N TRP A 120 0.12 -10.44 7.58
CA TRP A 120 0.53 -11.55 8.43
C TRP A 120 0.91 -11.06 9.82
N ASP A 121 0.33 -11.67 10.85
CA ASP A 121 0.76 -11.49 12.24
C ASP A 121 1.46 -12.74 12.77
N ASP A 122 2.76 -12.62 13.02
CA ASP A 122 3.60 -13.64 13.64
C ASP A 122 3.25 -13.86 15.13
N ARG A 123 2.49 -12.94 15.76
CA ARG A 123 2.14 -12.96 17.20
C ARG A 123 0.67 -13.28 17.47
N ASN A 124 0.05 -14.12 16.64
CA ASN A 124 -1.33 -14.51 16.92
C ASN A 124 -1.42 -15.41 18.17
N ASP A 125 -2.01 -14.88 19.25
CA ASP A 125 -2.25 -15.58 20.53
C ASP A 125 -3.12 -16.84 20.38
N LYS A 126 -3.77 -17.02 19.22
CA LYS A 126 -4.62 -18.17 18.88
C LYS A 126 -3.93 -19.26 18.05
N SER A 127 -2.71 -19.04 17.54
CA SER A 127 -2.02 -19.98 16.64
C SER A 127 -0.50 -19.94 16.84
N LEU A 128 0.12 -21.11 17.04
CA LEU A 128 1.59 -21.26 17.10
C LEU A 128 2.30 -20.93 15.76
N LEU A 129 1.54 -20.75 14.68
CA LEU A 129 2.04 -20.55 13.31
C LEU A 129 1.71 -19.17 12.74
N GLY A 130 1.17 -18.22 13.52
CA GLY A 130 0.71 -16.92 13.00
C GLY A 130 -0.62 -16.99 12.24
N SER A 131 -1.08 -15.85 11.72
CA SER A 131 -2.30 -15.77 10.89
C SER A 131 -2.38 -14.52 10.01
N TRP A 132 -3.18 -14.62 8.94
CA TRP A 132 -3.59 -13.47 8.14
C TRP A 132 -4.71 -12.68 8.83
N GLU A 133 -4.48 -11.37 9.01
CA GLU A 133 -5.47 -10.42 9.53
C GLU A 133 -5.93 -9.47 8.44
N LEU A 134 -7.25 -9.35 8.25
CA LEU A 134 -7.82 -8.41 7.29
C LEU A 134 -7.55 -6.97 7.76
N ILE A 135 -6.93 -6.16 6.90
CA ILE A 135 -6.67 -4.74 7.20
C ILE A 135 -7.50 -3.77 6.38
N GLY A 136 -8.20 -4.24 5.34
CA GLY A 136 -9.07 -3.46 4.48
C GLY A 136 -8.72 -3.61 3.01
N GLY A 137 -9.09 -2.62 2.19
CA GLY A 137 -8.87 -2.66 0.76
C GLY A 137 -9.92 -1.87 -0.01
N THR A 138 -9.48 -0.96 -0.87
CA THR A 138 -10.31 -0.30 -1.87
C THR A 138 -9.92 -0.81 -3.25
N SER A 139 -10.82 -1.52 -3.91
CA SER A 139 -10.63 -1.96 -5.29
C SER A 139 -10.89 -0.82 -6.27
N ASN A 140 -9.96 -0.60 -7.18
CA ASN A 140 -10.13 0.21 -8.38
C ASN A 140 -10.23 -0.71 -9.59
N TYR A 141 -11.46 -0.94 -10.06
CA TYR A 141 -11.73 -1.86 -11.15
C TYR A 141 -11.26 -1.38 -12.52
N GLN A 142 -11.08 -0.07 -12.70
CA GLN A 142 -10.57 0.50 -13.95
C GLN A 142 -9.07 0.25 -14.09
N GLU A 143 -8.32 0.52 -13.01
CA GLU A 143 -6.88 0.33 -12.95
C GLU A 143 -6.48 -1.11 -12.59
N ARG A 144 -7.46 -1.96 -12.25
CA ARG A 144 -7.24 -3.34 -11.77
C ARG A 144 -6.28 -3.37 -10.59
N THR A 145 -6.53 -2.51 -9.60
CA THR A 145 -5.76 -2.50 -8.36
C THR A 145 -6.63 -2.63 -7.13
N ILE A 146 -6.04 -3.06 -6.01
CA ILE A 146 -6.59 -2.93 -4.67
C ILE A 146 -5.55 -2.24 -3.79
N SER A 147 -5.99 -1.25 -3.00
CA SER A 147 -5.07 -0.49 -2.15
C SER A 147 -5.60 -0.29 -0.73
N THR A 148 -4.69 -0.15 0.22
CA THR A 148 -5.04 0.21 1.60
C THR A 148 -3.89 0.93 2.29
N THR A 149 -4.16 1.56 3.43
CA THR A 149 -3.13 2.22 4.23
C THR A 149 -2.49 1.29 5.24
N VAL A 150 -1.18 1.43 5.42
CA VAL A 150 -0.39 0.70 6.41
C VAL A 150 0.44 1.66 7.28
N THR A 151 0.62 1.28 8.54
CA THR A 151 1.47 1.98 9.51
C THR A 151 2.67 1.16 9.93
N LYS A 152 2.86 -0.01 9.31
CA LYS A 152 3.90 -0.96 9.66
C LYS A 152 4.29 -1.77 8.42
N LEU A 153 5.56 -2.12 8.25
CA LEU A 153 5.99 -3.05 7.20
C LEU A 153 5.95 -4.50 7.67
N GLY A 154 6.00 -5.45 6.73
CA GLY A 154 5.84 -6.88 6.98
C GLY A 154 5.32 -7.63 5.76
N GLN A 155 4.71 -8.79 5.99
CA GLN A 155 4.12 -9.60 4.92
C GLN A 155 2.65 -9.24 4.68
N TYR A 156 2.29 -9.11 3.40
CA TYR A 156 0.96 -8.74 2.94
C TYR A 156 0.52 -9.61 1.77
N ALA A 157 -0.76 -9.92 1.71
CA ALA A 157 -1.37 -10.69 0.62
C ALA A 157 -2.76 -10.15 0.29
N VAL A 158 -3.19 -10.37 -0.96
CA VAL A 158 -4.59 -10.22 -1.35
C VAL A 158 -5.23 -11.60 -1.27
N LEU A 159 -6.30 -11.72 -0.47
CA LEU A 159 -7.02 -12.98 -0.28
C LEU A 159 -8.52 -12.76 -0.50
N GLU A 160 -9.21 -13.84 -0.85
CA GLU A 160 -10.68 -13.87 -0.90
C GLU A 160 -11.26 -13.74 0.52
N LEU A 161 -12.38 -13.03 0.63
CA LEU A 161 -13.10 -12.84 1.88
C LEU A 161 -14.18 -13.91 2.03
N GLU A 162 -14.17 -14.55 3.18
CA GLU A 162 -15.33 -15.32 3.62
C GLU A 162 -16.52 -14.40 3.92
N ASN A 163 -17.74 -14.86 3.65
CA ASN A 163 -18.96 -14.09 3.87
C ASN A 163 -19.12 -13.72 5.36
N SER A 164 -18.88 -12.45 5.70
CA SER A 164 -19.15 -11.92 7.03
C SER A 164 -20.59 -11.43 7.15
N THR A 165 -21.26 -11.75 8.25
CA THR A 165 -22.56 -11.18 8.60
C THR A 165 -22.45 -9.70 8.93
N GLU A 166 -23.39 -8.90 8.41
CA GLU A 166 -23.47 -7.46 8.69
C GLU A 166 -23.94 -7.22 10.13
N GLU A 167 -23.09 -6.62 10.96
CA GLU A 167 -23.45 -6.21 12.32
C GLU A 167 -23.60 -4.68 12.42
N TYR A 168 -24.46 -4.23 13.34
CA TYR A 168 -24.61 -2.80 13.64
C TYR A 168 -23.43 -2.32 14.49
N ALA A 169 -22.70 -1.32 14.01
CA ALA A 169 -21.68 -0.63 14.78
C ALA A 169 -22.07 0.85 14.94
N GLU A 170 -21.89 1.36 16.17
CA GLU A 170 -21.87 2.80 16.41
C GLU A 170 -20.59 3.39 15.79
N ASN A 171 -20.69 4.59 15.21
CA ASN A 171 -19.58 5.31 14.54
C ASN A 171 -18.84 4.48 13.47
N PRO A 172 -19.50 4.16 12.34
CA PRO A 172 -18.91 3.37 11.26
C PRO A 172 -17.56 3.85 10.73
N ILE A 173 -17.26 5.16 10.81
CA ILE A 173 -15.96 5.74 10.40
C ILE A 173 -15.15 6.11 11.64
N THR A 174 -14.04 5.42 11.87
CA THR A 174 -13.18 5.66 13.05
C THR A 174 -12.09 6.70 12.80
N SER A 175 -11.58 6.80 11.57
CA SER A 175 -10.49 7.72 11.21
C SER A 175 -10.67 8.37 9.83
N LEU A 176 -10.05 9.54 9.62
CA LEU A 176 -9.98 10.22 8.32
C LEU A 176 -8.67 11.02 8.19
N ASN A 177 -7.96 10.80 7.10
CA ASN A 177 -6.73 11.48 6.74
C ASN A 177 -6.69 11.85 5.26
N SER A 178 -5.77 12.75 4.93
CA SER A 178 -5.42 13.10 3.57
C SER A 178 -3.91 13.27 3.48
N GLN A 179 -3.25 12.64 2.50
CA GLN A 179 -1.80 12.72 2.33
C GLN A 179 -1.39 12.81 0.85
N PRO A 180 -0.51 13.76 0.48
CA PRO A 180 -0.10 14.90 1.29
C PRO A 180 -1.26 15.89 1.49
N ARG A 181 -1.27 16.63 2.61
CA ARG A 181 -2.32 17.63 2.89
C ARG A 181 -2.20 18.91 2.04
N LEU A 182 -1.08 19.07 1.36
CA LEU A 182 -0.78 20.14 0.42
C LEU A 182 -0.20 19.45 -0.82
N PHE A 183 -0.82 19.67 -1.97
CA PHE A 183 -0.39 19.06 -3.23
C PHE A 183 -0.64 19.98 -4.43
N SER A 184 0.04 19.68 -5.52
CA SER A 184 0.11 20.48 -6.76
C SER A 184 -0.37 19.65 -7.96
N PRO A 185 -1.69 19.50 -8.16
CA PRO A 185 -2.30 18.80 -9.30
C PRO A 185 -1.72 19.16 -10.68
N ASN A 186 -1.35 20.42 -10.89
CA ASN A 186 -0.73 20.88 -12.14
C ASN A 186 0.65 20.25 -12.42
N ARG A 187 1.27 19.61 -11.42
CA ARG A 187 2.52 18.85 -11.52
C ARG A 187 2.28 17.33 -11.50
N GLY A 188 1.03 16.89 -11.59
CA GLY A 188 0.66 15.48 -11.53
C GLY A 188 0.62 14.90 -10.11
N GLU A 189 0.70 15.75 -9.07
CA GLU A 189 0.54 15.27 -7.70
C GLU A 189 -0.94 14.96 -7.40
N GLU A 190 -1.16 13.99 -6.52
CA GLU A 190 -2.47 13.59 -6.02
C GLU A 190 -2.44 13.48 -4.49
N THR A 191 -3.62 13.48 -3.87
CA THR A 191 -3.76 13.18 -2.43
C THR A 191 -4.54 11.89 -2.22
N ALA A 192 -4.01 11.00 -1.40
CA ALA A 192 -4.74 9.87 -0.85
C ALA A 192 -5.69 10.37 0.23
N ILE A 193 -6.98 10.11 0.08
CA ILE A 193 -8.02 10.29 1.10
C ILE A 193 -8.21 8.92 1.74
N SER A 194 -7.81 8.79 3.01
CA SER A 194 -7.88 7.51 3.71
C SER A 194 -8.76 7.56 4.95
N PHE A 195 -9.51 6.48 5.17
CA PHE A 195 -10.41 6.34 6.31
C PHE A 195 -10.54 4.87 6.69
N GLN A 196 -10.97 4.61 7.92
CA GLN A 196 -11.21 3.25 8.40
C GLN A 196 -12.69 3.05 8.67
N LEU A 197 -13.22 1.94 8.16
CA LEU A 197 -14.54 1.42 8.46
C LEU A 197 -14.44 0.31 9.50
N ASN A 198 -15.21 0.39 10.59
CA ASN A 198 -15.28 -0.70 11.58
C ASN A 198 -16.21 -1.84 11.15
N LYS A 199 -17.02 -1.63 10.11
CA LYS A 199 -17.91 -2.63 9.50
C LYS A 199 -18.08 -2.38 8.00
N PRO A 200 -18.49 -3.38 7.22
CA PRO A 200 -18.82 -3.19 5.82
C PRO A 200 -19.93 -2.15 5.61
N GLY A 201 -19.88 -1.40 4.50
CA GLY A 201 -20.91 -0.42 4.20
C GLY A 201 -20.65 0.43 2.95
N ASN A 202 -21.65 1.25 2.64
CA ASN A 202 -21.55 2.26 1.57
C ASN A 202 -20.99 3.56 2.13
N VAL A 203 -20.11 4.21 1.39
CA VAL A 203 -19.47 5.48 1.75
C VAL A 203 -19.57 6.45 0.58
N THR A 204 -19.94 7.69 0.88
CA THR A 204 -19.85 8.79 -0.08
C THR A 204 -18.76 9.76 0.36
N ILE A 205 -17.83 10.06 -0.55
CA ILE A 205 -16.75 11.04 -0.32
C ILE A 205 -17.07 12.26 -1.14
N LYS A 206 -17.10 13.45 -0.53
CA LYS A 206 -17.38 14.70 -1.22
C LYS A 206 -16.29 15.72 -0.95
N ILE A 207 -15.95 16.48 -1.97
CA ILE A 207 -14.93 17.52 -1.91
C ILE A 207 -15.58 18.85 -2.23
N TYR A 208 -15.54 19.76 -1.28
CA TYR A 208 -16.11 21.09 -1.37
C TYR A 208 -15.01 22.14 -1.41
N ASN A 209 -15.28 23.26 -2.07
CA ASN A 209 -14.48 24.46 -1.83
C ASN A 209 -14.96 25.19 -0.56
N ILE A 210 -14.22 26.22 -0.14
CA ILE A 210 -14.57 27.04 1.04
C ILE A 210 -15.96 27.72 0.97
N ALA A 211 -16.54 27.86 -0.22
CA ALA A 211 -17.89 28.41 -0.41
C ALA A 211 -18.98 27.34 -0.30
N GLY A 212 -18.65 26.11 0.11
CA GLY A 212 -19.58 24.99 0.24
C GLY A 212 -20.05 24.40 -1.09
N ARG A 213 -19.43 24.77 -2.22
CA ARG A 213 -19.79 24.21 -3.54
C ARG A 213 -19.09 22.88 -3.73
N LEU A 214 -19.87 21.85 -4.07
CA LEU A 214 -19.36 20.54 -4.42
C LEU A 214 -18.49 20.62 -5.68
N ARG A 215 -17.30 20.05 -5.61
CA ARG A 215 -16.33 19.99 -6.70
C ARG A 215 -16.15 18.59 -7.23
N ARG A 216 -15.98 17.62 -6.34
CA ARG A 216 -15.80 16.20 -6.70
C ARG A 216 -16.59 15.33 -5.73
N SER A 217 -17.08 14.19 -6.22
CA SER A 217 -17.62 13.14 -5.36
C SER A 217 -17.16 11.75 -5.83
N PHE A 218 -16.98 10.84 -4.86
CA PHE A 218 -16.70 9.42 -5.09
C PHE A 218 -17.70 8.58 -4.30
N GLU A 219 -18.06 7.43 -4.84
CA GLU A 219 -18.95 6.47 -4.20
C GLU A 219 -18.19 5.17 -3.97
N GLY A 220 -18.09 4.74 -2.71
CA GLY A 220 -17.62 3.42 -2.32
C GLY A 220 -18.82 2.55 -1.96
N LYS A 221 -19.22 1.63 -2.84
CA LYS A 221 -20.35 0.72 -2.61
C LYS A 221 -19.86 -0.62 -2.12
N GLY A 222 -20.50 -1.16 -1.08
CA GLY A 222 -20.17 -2.47 -0.53
C GLY A 222 -18.73 -2.59 -0.05
N LEU A 223 -18.15 -1.49 0.47
CA LEU A 223 -16.82 -1.53 1.05
C LEU A 223 -16.80 -2.49 2.23
N ILE A 224 -15.68 -3.19 2.41
CA ILE A 224 -15.44 -4.11 3.53
C ILE A 224 -15.13 -3.35 4.81
N SER A 225 -14.97 -4.06 5.94
CA SER A 225 -14.34 -3.44 7.11
C SER A 225 -12.84 -3.26 6.88
N GLY A 226 -12.24 -2.30 7.58
CA GLY A 226 -10.82 -1.99 7.51
C GLY A 226 -10.54 -0.63 6.86
N ASN A 227 -9.30 -0.45 6.46
CA ASN A 227 -8.78 0.78 5.90
C ASN A 227 -9.07 0.88 4.39
N HIS A 228 -9.48 2.07 3.96
CA HIS A 228 -9.79 2.41 2.58
C HIS A 228 -9.02 3.64 2.14
N VAL A 229 -8.69 3.67 0.85
CA VAL A 229 -8.02 4.80 0.18
C VAL A 229 -8.77 5.17 -1.09
N PHE A 230 -8.97 6.46 -1.30
CA PHE A 230 -9.42 7.04 -2.57
C PHE A 230 -8.47 8.16 -2.97
N TRP A 231 -8.02 8.16 -4.23
CA TRP A 231 -7.10 9.19 -4.73
C TRP A 231 -7.86 10.35 -5.34
N TRP A 232 -7.44 11.57 -4.99
CA TRP A 232 -7.91 12.78 -5.64
C TRP A 232 -6.76 13.50 -6.33
N ASP A 233 -6.88 13.60 -7.65
CA ASP A 233 -5.97 14.23 -8.59
C ASP A 233 -6.16 15.76 -8.69
N GLY A 234 -6.97 16.35 -7.81
CA GLY A 234 -7.28 17.78 -7.85
C GLY A 234 -8.23 18.20 -8.98
N ARG A 235 -8.98 17.28 -9.59
CA ARG A 235 -9.99 17.61 -10.59
C ARG A 235 -11.41 17.67 -10.02
N ASP A 236 -12.27 18.47 -10.64
CA ASP A 236 -13.70 18.51 -10.35
C ASP A 236 -14.48 17.41 -11.12
N ASN A 237 -15.81 17.37 -10.96
CA ASN A 237 -16.71 16.43 -11.64
C ASN A 237 -16.76 16.63 -13.16
N LYS A 238 -16.29 17.79 -13.67
CA LYS A 238 -16.15 18.06 -15.10
C LYS A 238 -14.73 17.80 -15.60
N ASN A 239 -13.91 17.13 -14.79
CA ASN A 239 -12.52 16.79 -15.07
C ASN A 239 -11.58 18.01 -15.23
N ASN A 240 -11.98 19.19 -14.76
CA ASN A 240 -11.13 20.38 -14.78
C ASN A 240 -10.31 20.45 -13.50
N LEU A 241 -9.05 20.90 -13.61
CA LEU A 241 -8.23 21.20 -12.43
C LEU A 241 -8.94 22.26 -11.58
N VAL A 242 -9.02 22.01 -10.28
CA VAL A 242 -9.52 23.00 -9.34
C VAL A 242 -8.45 24.09 -9.11
N VAL A 243 -8.88 25.29 -8.73
CA VAL A 243 -7.96 26.41 -8.48
C VAL A 243 -7.18 26.22 -7.18
N SER A 244 -6.02 26.87 -7.05
CA SER A 244 -5.28 26.94 -5.79
C SER A 244 -6.17 27.47 -4.66
N ASN A 245 -6.52 26.62 -3.69
CA ASN A 245 -7.38 26.98 -2.57
C ASN A 245 -7.38 25.88 -1.49
N ILE A 246 -8.08 26.16 -0.40
CA ILE A 246 -8.44 25.18 0.61
C ILE A 246 -9.71 24.43 0.15
N TYR A 247 -9.70 23.11 0.32
CA TYR A 247 -10.81 22.23 0.04
C TYR A 247 -11.15 21.40 1.29
N ILE A 248 -12.43 21.09 1.42
CA ILE A 248 -13.00 20.35 2.54
C ILE A 248 -13.47 19.00 1.99
N ILE A 249 -12.87 17.92 2.47
CA ILE A 249 -13.24 16.54 2.21
C ILE A 249 -14.21 16.09 3.29
N THR A 250 -15.38 15.58 2.91
CA THR A 250 -16.27 14.84 3.80
C THR A 250 -16.29 13.37 3.41
N VAL A 251 -16.32 12.49 4.41
CA VAL A 251 -16.57 11.06 4.24
C VAL A 251 -17.79 10.72 5.07
N GLU A 252 -18.80 10.18 4.39
CA GLU A 252 -20.16 10.04 4.90
C GLU A 252 -20.61 8.58 4.79
N THR A 253 -21.15 8.03 5.88
CA THR A 253 -21.82 6.71 5.86
C THR A 253 -22.87 6.64 6.97
N GLY A 254 -24.09 6.21 6.61
CA GLY A 254 -25.24 6.28 7.51
C GLY A 254 -25.39 7.70 8.10
N ASN A 255 -25.36 7.79 9.43
CA ASN A 255 -25.45 9.07 10.16
C ASN A 255 -24.08 9.63 10.59
N THR A 256 -22.97 9.04 10.13
CA THR A 256 -21.61 9.48 10.48
C THR A 256 -20.99 10.29 9.36
N ILE A 257 -20.43 11.45 9.73
CA ILE A 257 -19.68 12.33 8.84
C ILE A 257 -18.35 12.65 9.50
N LYS A 258 -17.25 12.44 8.77
CA LYS A 258 -15.91 12.92 9.14
C LYS A 258 -15.44 13.93 8.10
N THR A 259 -14.71 14.94 8.56
CA THR A 259 -14.25 16.03 7.71
C THR A 259 -12.74 16.21 7.80
N LYS A 260 -12.10 16.54 6.67
CA LYS A 260 -10.69 16.87 6.57
C LYS A 260 -10.45 18.04 5.63
N THR A 261 -9.46 18.86 5.92
CA THR A 261 -9.03 19.93 5.04
C THR A 261 -7.80 19.50 4.24
N VAL A 262 -7.76 19.89 2.97
CA VAL A 262 -6.61 19.75 2.07
C VAL A 262 -6.37 21.06 1.32
N VAL A 263 -5.13 21.35 0.96
CA VAL A 263 -4.75 22.54 0.22
C VAL A 263 -4.26 22.13 -1.16
N VAL A 264 -4.83 22.76 -2.19
CA VAL A 264 -4.35 22.66 -3.58
C VAL A 264 -3.52 23.90 -3.89
N LYS A 265 -2.33 23.71 -4.47
CA LYS A 265 -1.43 24.80 -4.87
C LYS A 265 -0.87 24.56 -6.28
N ASN A 266 -1.54 25.11 -7.28
CA ASN A 266 -1.19 24.97 -8.71
C ASN A 266 -0.23 26.07 -9.21
N ASN A 267 0.75 26.49 -8.40
CA ASN A 267 1.67 27.59 -8.74
C ASN A 267 3.06 27.12 -9.14
#